data_AF-A0A2E3NTA0-F1
#
_entry.id   AF-A0A2E3NTA0-F1
#
_cell.length_a   1.000
_cell.length_b   1.000
_cell.length_c   1.000
_cell.angle_alpha   90.00
_cell.angle_beta   90.00
_cell.angle_gamma   90.00
#
_symmetry.space_group_name_H-M   'P 1'
#
loop_
_entity.id
_entity.type
_entity.pdbx_description
1 polymer ?
#
loop_
_entity_poly.entity_id
_entity_poly.type
_entity_poly.pdbx_seq_one_letter_code
_entity_poly.pdbx_strand_id
1 'polypeptide(L)'
;MGFSFHADADCNRILNFINRDCHDLIEGVSRRLVDYHWSLAGGDETRLNVAYQTLVSDGLIVTTGEHCRLTASGYRVVLDPECAEVEVEAPIEVFRRSGPLTEYALRTLIIDVLHRNRGRSVKLDELAEEWAISGLRAGELRDALDLLFRDQLASFAGLRRRSVALTSDGVAYQGGRAAPAELVNMAPELEAEDLKARSVDSRTLCLLAAYAAGDAAESRSVSFGEISYRLERMKIPGFRVFHAIELAHRLGHLDYDADTRTVHLSNSGKKLYRAANGRAVQWAIGQAVLES
;
A
#
# COMPACT_ATOMS: atom_id res chain seq x y z
N MET A 1 23.58 8.56 -4.68
CA MET A 1 24.57 9.16 -5.59
C MET A 1 23.88 9.53 -6.88
N GLY A 2 24.28 10.64 -7.50
CA GLY A 2 23.87 11.00 -8.86
C GLY A 2 25.07 11.48 -9.66
N PHE A 3 24.83 12.03 -10.84
CA PHE A 3 25.86 12.46 -11.78
C PHE A 3 25.68 13.92 -12.16
N SER A 4 26.77 14.57 -12.55
CA SER A 4 26.75 15.96 -13.01
C SER A 4 26.47 16.00 -14.51
N PHE A 5 25.20 15.95 -14.88
CA PHE A 5 24.72 16.08 -16.25
C PHE A 5 24.57 17.54 -16.70
N HIS A 6 24.37 18.46 -15.75
CA HIS A 6 24.12 19.86 -16.04
C HIS A 6 24.74 20.77 -14.98
N ALA A 7 25.20 21.96 -15.39
CA ALA A 7 25.86 22.92 -14.49
C ALA A 7 24.88 23.57 -13.51
N ASP A 8 23.65 23.85 -13.96
CA ASP A 8 22.55 24.26 -13.10
C ASP A 8 22.06 23.08 -12.24
N ALA A 9 22.02 23.28 -10.92
CA ALA A 9 21.68 22.23 -9.96
C ALA A 9 20.22 21.74 -10.08
N ASP A 10 19.29 22.62 -10.45
CA ASP A 10 17.88 22.30 -10.59
C ASP A 10 17.64 21.45 -11.85
N CYS A 11 18.23 21.87 -12.97
CA CYS A 11 18.28 21.08 -14.20
C CYS A 11 18.97 19.72 -13.97
N ASN A 12 20.09 19.71 -13.24
CA ASN A 12 20.82 18.48 -12.94
C ASN A 12 19.99 17.51 -12.10
N ARG A 13 19.21 18.02 -11.14
CA ARG A 13 18.30 17.22 -10.31
C ARG A 13 17.22 16.54 -11.15
N ILE A 14 16.61 17.27 -12.09
CA ILE A 14 15.62 16.70 -13.02
C ILE A 14 16.25 15.63 -13.92
N LEU A 15 17.45 15.86 -14.46
CA LEU A 15 18.13 14.86 -15.30
C LEU A 15 18.53 13.61 -14.52
N ASN A 16 18.99 13.75 -13.28
CA ASN A 16 19.24 12.60 -12.40
C ASN A 16 17.98 11.82 -12.09
N PHE A 17 16.86 12.53 -11.90
CA PHE A 17 15.56 11.92 -11.70
C PHE A 17 15.14 11.10 -12.92
N ILE A 18 15.20 11.70 -14.11
CA ILE A 18 14.87 11.02 -15.37
C ILE A 18 15.82 9.83 -15.60
N ASN A 19 17.12 9.97 -15.37
CA ASN A 19 18.06 8.86 -15.52
C ASN A 19 17.75 7.66 -14.60
N ARG A 20 17.30 7.94 -13.37
CA ARG A 20 16.98 6.90 -12.40
C ARG A 20 15.66 6.21 -12.70
N ASP A 21 14.63 6.99 -13.04
CA ASP A 21 13.23 6.55 -13.00
C ASP A 21 12.58 6.46 -14.41
N CYS A 22 13.29 6.83 -15.48
CA CYS A 22 12.84 6.61 -16.86
C CYS A 22 12.99 5.14 -17.24
N HIS A 23 11.89 4.40 -17.14
CA HIS A 23 11.83 2.99 -17.56
C HIS A 23 11.28 2.80 -18.98
N ASP A 24 10.67 3.83 -19.57
CA ASP A 24 10.15 3.82 -20.95
C ASP A 24 10.84 4.90 -21.81
N LEU A 25 11.62 4.45 -22.79
CA LEU A 25 12.38 5.33 -23.69
C LEU A 25 11.48 6.11 -24.68
N ILE A 26 10.25 5.65 -24.90
CA ILE A 26 9.31 6.19 -25.89
C ILE A 26 8.38 7.20 -25.23
N GLU A 27 7.69 6.82 -24.14
CA GLU A 27 6.76 7.71 -23.44
C GLU A 27 7.48 8.68 -22.49
N GLY A 28 8.62 8.28 -21.94
CA GLY A 28 9.39 9.08 -20.99
C GLY A 28 8.83 9.02 -19.57
N VAL A 29 9.01 10.11 -18.83
CA VAL A 29 8.64 10.25 -17.42
C VAL A 29 7.46 11.20 -17.29
N SER A 30 6.46 10.84 -16.50
CA SER A 30 5.32 11.71 -16.21
C SER A 30 5.76 12.98 -15.48
N ARG A 31 5.28 14.14 -15.93
CA ARG A 31 5.55 15.43 -15.29
C ARG A 31 5.08 15.45 -13.84
N ARG A 32 3.95 14.81 -13.53
CA ARG A 32 3.45 14.67 -12.16
C ARG A 32 4.45 13.99 -11.23
N LEU A 33 5.15 12.98 -11.76
CA LEU A 33 6.17 12.26 -11.01
C LEU A 33 7.37 13.17 -10.72
N VAL A 34 7.79 14.00 -11.70
CA VAL A 34 8.85 15.00 -11.48
C VAL A 34 8.40 16.09 -10.48
N ASP A 35 7.19 16.63 -10.64
CA ASP A 35 6.60 17.64 -9.74
C ASP A 35 6.54 17.12 -8.29
N TYR A 36 6.14 15.87 -8.11
CA TYR A 36 6.10 15.22 -6.81
C TYR A 36 7.50 15.10 -6.20
N HIS A 37 8.47 14.51 -6.91
CA HIS A 37 9.83 14.37 -6.39
C HIS A 37 10.50 15.72 -6.12
N TRP A 38 10.17 16.74 -6.91
CA TRP A 38 10.60 18.11 -6.66
C TRP A 38 10.07 18.65 -5.34
N SER A 39 8.76 18.50 -5.09
CA SER A 39 8.12 18.94 -3.85
C SER A 39 8.69 18.23 -2.61
N LEU A 40 9.00 16.93 -2.73
CA LEU A 40 9.61 16.13 -1.66
C LEU A 40 11.01 16.59 -1.28
N ALA A 41 11.75 17.09 -2.26
CA ALA A 41 13.06 17.69 -2.06
C ALA A 41 12.98 19.12 -1.48
N GLY A 42 11.78 19.60 -1.11
CA GLY A 42 11.56 20.98 -0.65
C GLY A 42 11.72 22.01 -1.78
N GLY A 43 11.61 21.58 -3.04
CA GLY A 43 11.79 22.44 -4.20
C GLY A 43 10.60 23.38 -4.44
N ASP A 44 10.89 24.58 -4.93
CA ASP A 44 9.89 25.58 -5.33
C ASP A 44 9.36 25.31 -6.75
N GLU A 45 8.05 25.35 -6.92
CA GLU A 45 7.36 25.15 -8.21
C GLU A 45 7.83 26.15 -9.28
N THR A 46 8.15 27.39 -8.88
CA THR A 46 8.67 28.40 -9.82
C THR A 46 10.02 27.96 -10.38
N ARG A 47 10.92 27.46 -9.51
CA ARG A 47 12.23 26.93 -9.90
C ARG A 47 12.13 25.68 -10.77
N LEU A 48 11.18 24.79 -10.46
CA LEU A 48 10.90 23.62 -11.28
C LEU A 48 10.52 24.02 -12.71
N ASN A 49 9.60 24.97 -12.85
CA ASN A 49 9.14 25.46 -14.15
C ASN A 49 10.28 26.10 -14.95
N VAL A 50 11.15 26.89 -14.29
CA VAL A 50 12.33 27.49 -14.92
C VAL A 50 13.29 26.39 -15.39
N ALA A 51 13.63 25.43 -14.53
CA ALA A 51 14.53 24.33 -14.89
C ALA A 51 14.00 23.50 -16.06
N TYR A 52 12.69 23.21 -16.10
CA TYR A 52 12.04 22.56 -17.23
C TYR A 52 12.18 23.35 -18.53
N GLN A 53 11.91 24.66 -18.49
CA GLN A 53 12.05 25.53 -19.66
C GLN A 53 13.50 25.57 -20.15
N THR A 54 14.46 25.64 -19.23
CA THR A 54 15.90 25.59 -19.54
C THR A 54 16.26 24.28 -20.23
N LEU A 55 15.89 23.12 -19.67
CA LEU A 55 16.17 21.81 -20.27
C LEU A 55 15.52 21.61 -21.65
N VAL A 56 14.34 22.18 -21.88
CA VAL A 56 13.68 22.19 -23.20
C VAL A 56 14.42 23.12 -24.17
N SER A 57 14.81 24.32 -23.72
CA SER A 57 15.57 25.30 -24.52
C SER A 57 16.94 24.76 -24.92
N ASP A 58 17.62 24.07 -24.01
CA ASP A 58 18.90 23.40 -24.24
C ASP A 58 18.76 22.16 -25.10
N GLY A 59 17.53 21.78 -25.44
CA GLY A 59 17.21 20.64 -26.28
C GLY A 59 17.56 19.30 -25.64
N LEU A 60 17.64 19.23 -24.31
CA LEU A 60 17.96 18.01 -23.56
C LEU A 60 16.72 17.15 -23.31
N ILE A 61 15.56 17.79 -23.13
CA ILE A 61 14.28 17.10 -22.98
C ILE A 61 13.24 17.64 -23.96
N VAL A 62 12.21 16.86 -24.23
CA VAL A 62 11.00 17.30 -24.92
C VAL A 62 9.78 16.92 -24.10
N THR A 63 8.81 17.83 -24.01
CA THR A 63 7.53 17.61 -23.31
C THR A 63 6.44 17.22 -24.32
N THR A 64 5.81 16.08 -24.11
CA THR A 64 4.68 15.56 -24.90
C THR A 64 3.47 15.36 -23.99
N GLY A 65 2.55 16.33 -23.99
CA GLY A 65 1.42 16.33 -23.06
C GLY A 65 1.90 16.39 -21.61
N GLU A 66 1.47 15.41 -20.81
CA GLU A 66 1.85 15.27 -19.39
C GLU A 66 3.18 14.54 -19.19
N HIS A 67 3.93 14.21 -20.24
CA HIS A 67 5.19 13.46 -20.15
C HIS A 67 6.38 14.29 -20.62
N CYS A 68 7.57 14.01 -20.08
CA CYS A 68 8.84 14.51 -20.57
C CYS A 68 9.79 13.35 -20.87
N ARG A 69 10.47 13.41 -22.01
CA ARG A 69 11.45 12.40 -22.42
C ARG A 69 12.77 13.06 -22.82
N LEU A 70 13.88 12.34 -22.64
CA LEU A 70 15.18 12.78 -23.13
C LEU A 70 15.16 12.84 -24.66
N THR A 71 15.76 13.89 -25.22
CA THR A 71 16.10 13.93 -26.65
C THR A 71 17.35 13.09 -26.91
N ALA A 72 17.73 12.91 -28.17
CA ALA A 72 19.02 12.29 -28.50
C ALA A 72 20.21 13.01 -27.84
N SER A 73 20.14 14.35 -27.73
CA SER A 73 21.15 15.15 -27.05
C SER A 73 21.14 14.90 -25.53
N GLY A 74 19.95 14.83 -24.92
CA GLY A 74 19.80 14.49 -23.50
C GLY A 74 20.36 13.10 -23.17
N TYR A 75 20.06 12.09 -23.99
CA TYR A 75 20.63 10.75 -23.81
C TYR A 75 22.15 10.74 -23.91
N ARG A 76 22.75 11.50 -24.83
CA ARG A 76 24.21 11.61 -24.92
C ARG A 76 24.84 12.14 -23.66
N VAL A 77 24.20 13.11 -23.00
CA VAL A 77 24.68 13.67 -21.72
C VAL A 77 24.56 12.63 -20.61
N VAL A 78 23.42 11.94 -20.53
CA VAL A 78 23.16 10.97 -19.46
C VAL A 78 24.02 9.71 -19.58
N LEU A 79 24.40 9.33 -20.80
CA LEU A 79 25.24 8.18 -21.09
C LEU A 79 26.74 8.51 -21.16
N ASP A 80 27.13 9.76 -20.87
CA ASP A 80 28.53 10.16 -20.93
C ASP A 80 29.35 9.45 -19.83
N PRO A 81 30.32 8.59 -20.19
CA PRO A 81 31.13 7.87 -19.21
C PRO A 81 32.06 8.78 -18.39
N GLU A 82 32.28 10.04 -18.83
CA GLU A 82 33.11 11.02 -18.12
C GLU A 82 32.30 11.89 -17.13
N CYS A 83 30.98 11.68 -17.01
CA CYS A 83 30.16 12.42 -16.06
C CYS A 83 30.63 12.17 -14.61
N ALA A 84 31.00 13.24 -13.93
CA ALA A 84 31.42 13.19 -12.53
C ALA A 84 30.26 12.74 -11.62
N GLU A 85 30.54 11.80 -10.72
CA GLU A 85 29.64 11.48 -9.61
C GLU A 85 29.52 12.69 -8.67
N VAL A 86 28.31 12.99 -8.26
CA VAL A 86 27.99 14.05 -7.31
C VAL A 86 27.13 13.50 -6.18
N GLU A 87 27.38 14.02 -4.97
CA GLU A 87 26.48 13.85 -3.85
C GLU A 87 25.20 14.64 -4.14
N VAL A 88 24.21 13.95 -4.69
CA VAL A 88 22.84 14.45 -4.75
C VAL A 88 22.23 14.23 -3.39
N GLU A 89 21.71 15.31 -2.76
CA GLU A 89 20.80 15.19 -1.62
C GLU A 89 19.77 14.13 -1.98
N ALA A 90 19.83 12.99 -1.30
CA ALA A 90 18.87 11.93 -1.53
C ALA A 90 17.48 12.57 -1.43
N PRO A 91 16.59 12.40 -2.43
CA PRO A 91 15.21 12.76 -2.21
C PRO A 91 14.83 12.11 -0.90
N ILE A 92 14.18 12.86 -0.01
CA ILE A 92 13.67 12.31 1.24
C ILE A 92 12.94 11.04 0.83
N GLU A 93 13.53 9.88 1.12
CA GLU A 93 12.95 8.59 0.77
C GLU A 93 11.67 8.54 1.59
N VAL A 94 10.55 8.91 0.98
CA VAL A 94 9.29 9.12 1.70
C VAL A 94 8.75 7.84 2.31
N PHE A 95 9.39 6.70 2.04
CA PHE A 95 9.30 5.53 2.90
C PHE A 95 10.67 4.87 3.11
N ARG A 96 11.56 5.49 3.91
CA ARG A 96 12.51 4.68 4.70
C ARG A 96 11.71 3.90 5.74
N ARG A 97 11.16 2.76 5.31
CA ARG A 97 10.59 1.77 6.23
C ARG A 97 11.71 1.26 7.12
N SER A 98 11.65 1.61 8.40
CA SER A 98 12.48 1.00 9.43
C SER A 98 11.79 -0.29 9.88
N GLY A 99 12.13 -1.42 9.26
CA GLY A 99 11.63 -2.74 9.65
C GLY A 99 11.20 -3.63 8.49
N PRO A 100 10.86 -4.89 8.79
CA PRO A 100 10.37 -5.84 7.81
C PRO A 100 9.03 -5.39 7.21
N LEU A 101 8.80 -5.73 5.96
CA LEU A 101 7.53 -5.46 5.28
C LEU A 101 6.44 -6.32 5.90
N THR A 102 5.34 -5.73 6.37
CA THR A 102 4.18 -6.48 6.90
C THR A 102 3.00 -6.41 5.94
N GLU A 103 2.12 -7.42 5.96
CA GLU A 103 0.89 -7.39 5.16
C GLU A 103 0.02 -6.15 5.48
N TYR A 104 -0.08 -5.78 6.76
CA TYR A 104 -0.82 -4.59 7.19
C TYR A 104 -0.30 -3.32 6.53
N ALA A 105 1.02 -3.12 6.58
CA ALA A 105 1.65 -1.94 6.02
C ALA A 105 1.49 -1.91 4.49
N LEU A 106 1.59 -3.07 3.83
CA LEU A 106 1.42 -3.16 2.39
C LEU A 106 -0.02 -2.89 1.96
N ARG A 107 -1.01 -3.52 2.64
CA ARG A 107 -2.45 -3.35 2.40
C ARG A 107 -2.90 -1.90 2.55
N THR A 108 -2.51 -1.25 3.65
CA THR A 108 -2.86 0.15 3.92
C THR A 108 -2.33 1.05 2.82
N LEU A 109 -1.08 0.83 2.42
CA LEU A 109 -0.41 1.67 1.46
C LEU A 109 -1.01 1.54 0.04
N ILE A 110 -1.30 0.33 -0.44
CA ILE A 110 -1.92 0.16 -1.77
C ILE A 110 -3.35 0.69 -1.81
N ILE A 111 -4.08 0.59 -0.69
CA ILE A 111 -5.42 1.17 -0.58
C ILE A 111 -5.35 2.69 -0.63
N ASP A 112 -4.37 3.31 0.02
CA ASP A 112 -4.16 4.77 -0.06
C ASP A 112 -3.85 5.20 -1.50
N VAL A 113 -2.99 4.47 -2.22
CA VAL A 113 -2.68 4.72 -3.64
C VAL A 113 -3.95 4.60 -4.50
N LEU A 114 -4.75 3.54 -4.31
CA LEU A 114 -6.02 3.36 -5.03
C LEU A 114 -7.05 4.45 -4.68
N HIS A 115 -7.07 4.93 -3.43
CA HIS A 115 -8.03 5.93 -2.97
C HIS A 115 -7.77 7.33 -3.53
N ARG A 116 -6.50 7.70 -3.76
CA ARG A 116 -6.13 8.99 -4.39
C ARG A 116 -6.86 9.23 -5.72
N ASN A 117 -7.26 8.15 -6.41
CA ASN A 117 -8.04 8.18 -7.65
C ASN A 117 -9.57 8.36 -7.48
N ARG A 118 -10.03 8.83 -6.31
CA ARG A 118 -11.42 9.27 -6.02
C ARG A 118 -12.50 8.20 -6.30
N GLY A 119 -12.21 6.94 -5.99
CA GLY A 119 -13.19 5.85 -6.04
C GLY A 119 -13.55 5.34 -7.43
N ARG A 120 -12.74 5.67 -8.45
CA ARG A 120 -12.82 5.07 -9.80
C ARG A 120 -11.86 3.89 -9.92
N SER A 121 -12.16 2.98 -10.85
CA SER A 121 -11.20 1.95 -11.23
C SER A 121 -9.94 2.59 -11.81
N VAL A 122 -8.77 2.21 -11.31
CA VAL A 122 -7.46 2.72 -11.73
C VAL A 122 -6.87 1.76 -12.75
N LYS A 123 -6.34 2.24 -13.88
CA LYS A 123 -5.67 1.34 -14.81
C LYS A 123 -4.34 0.85 -14.24
N LEU A 124 -3.87 -0.32 -14.67
CA LEU A 124 -2.65 -0.94 -14.13
C LEU A 124 -1.37 -0.13 -14.43
N ASP A 125 -1.31 0.51 -15.60
CA ASP A 125 -0.25 1.45 -15.98
C ASP A 125 -0.25 2.68 -15.06
N GLU A 126 -1.40 3.33 -14.91
CA GLU A 126 -1.59 4.46 -13.98
C GLU A 126 -1.26 4.07 -12.53
N LEU A 127 -1.64 2.87 -12.10
CA LEU A 127 -1.35 2.37 -10.76
C LEU A 127 0.15 2.12 -10.54
N ALA A 128 0.86 1.62 -11.56
CA ALA A 128 2.30 1.42 -11.49
C ALA A 128 3.05 2.75 -11.39
N GLU A 129 2.59 3.78 -12.11
CA GLU A 129 3.11 5.14 -11.98
C GLU A 129 2.88 5.70 -10.58
N GLU A 130 1.64 5.65 -10.06
CA GLU A 130 1.31 6.15 -8.71
C GLU A 130 2.03 5.39 -7.58
N TRP A 131 2.28 4.10 -7.80
CA TRP A 131 3.11 3.29 -6.90
C TRP A 131 4.58 3.74 -6.91
N ALA A 132 5.14 3.97 -8.10
CA ALA A 132 6.51 4.47 -8.26
C ALA A 132 6.66 5.87 -7.67
N ILE A 133 5.67 6.76 -7.88
CA ILE A 133 5.58 8.08 -7.22
C ILE A 133 5.69 7.92 -5.71
N SER A 134 5.08 6.90 -5.12
CA SER A 134 5.12 6.69 -3.67
C SER A 134 6.48 6.19 -3.13
N GLY A 135 7.48 5.97 -3.99
CA GLY A 135 8.86 5.62 -3.61
C GLY A 135 9.06 4.14 -3.26
N LEU A 136 8.21 3.25 -3.79
CA LEU A 136 8.14 1.83 -3.42
C LEU A 136 8.60 0.93 -4.55
N ARG A 137 9.02 -0.31 -4.24
CA ARG A 137 9.60 -1.21 -5.24
C ARG A 137 8.51 -1.81 -6.12
N ALA A 138 8.79 -2.01 -7.41
CA ALA A 138 7.84 -2.63 -8.33
C ALA A 138 7.41 -4.06 -7.94
N GLY A 139 8.32 -4.84 -7.32
CA GLY A 139 7.98 -6.16 -6.79
C GLY A 139 6.89 -6.10 -5.70
N GLU A 140 6.95 -5.07 -4.85
CA GLU A 140 5.99 -4.87 -3.76
C GLU A 140 4.59 -4.50 -4.28
N LEU A 141 4.48 -3.89 -5.47
CA LEU A 141 3.18 -3.60 -6.08
C LEU A 141 2.42 -4.89 -6.41
N ARG A 142 3.14 -5.89 -6.96
CA ARG A 142 2.53 -7.18 -7.27
C ARG A 142 2.05 -7.87 -6.01
N ASP A 143 2.90 -7.94 -5.00
CA ASP A 143 2.56 -8.54 -3.70
C ASP A 143 1.37 -7.81 -3.06
N ALA A 144 1.30 -6.48 -3.20
CA ALA A 144 0.19 -5.68 -2.69
C ALA A 144 -1.13 -5.98 -3.41
N LEU A 145 -1.10 -6.15 -4.73
CA LEU A 145 -2.27 -6.52 -5.52
C LEU A 145 -2.74 -7.93 -5.20
N ASP A 146 -1.81 -8.89 -5.14
CA ASP A 146 -2.10 -10.28 -4.76
C ASP A 146 -2.73 -10.32 -3.36
N LEU A 147 -2.21 -9.53 -2.42
CA LEU A 147 -2.77 -9.35 -1.08
C LEU A 147 -4.21 -8.79 -1.11
N LEU A 148 -4.48 -7.72 -1.86
CA LEU A 148 -5.84 -7.16 -1.95
C LEU A 148 -6.84 -8.11 -2.61
N PHE A 149 -6.41 -8.89 -3.60
CA PHE A 149 -7.27 -9.87 -4.26
C PHE A 149 -7.54 -11.07 -3.35
N ARG A 150 -6.54 -11.54 -2.62
CA ARG A 150 -6.68 -12.57 -1.59
C ARG A 150 -7.66 -12.15 -0.51
N ASP A 151 -7.53 -10.92 -0.03
CA ASP A 151 -8.39 -10.37 1.03
C ASP A 151 -9.74 -9.84 0.50
N GLN A 152 -10.00 -9.97 -0.81
CA GLN A 152 -11.23 -9.52 -1.49
C GLN A 152 -11.53 -8.02 -1.34
N LEU A 153 -10.51 -7.20 -1.08
CA LEU A 153 -10.60 -5.76 -0.93
C LEU A 153 -10.54 -5.04 -2.28
N ALA A 154 -10.00 -5.68 -3.31
CA ALA A 154 -10.02 -5.18 -4.67
C ALA A 154 -10.42 -6.27 -5.66
N SER A 155 -10.75 -5.84 -6.87
CA SER A 155 -11.04 -6.73 -7.99
C SER A 155 -10.62 -6.08 -9.30
N PHE A 156 -10.38 -6.90 -10.32
CA PHE A 156 -10.23 -6.38 -11.67
C PHE A 156 -11.55 -5.82 -12.20
N ALA A 157 -11.48 -4.64 -12.79
CA ALA A 157 -12.57 -3.94 -13.42
C ALA A 157 -12.32 -3.74 -14.93
N GLY A 158 -13.41 -3.49 -15.67
CA GLY A 158 -13.38 -3.14 -17.09
C GLY A 158 -13.12 -4.31 -18.05
N LEU A 159 -13.24 -4.00 -19.34
CA LEU A 159 -12.93 -4.93 -20.43
C LEU A 159 -11.43 -5.26 -20.40
N ARG A 160 -11.08 -6.54 -20.47
CA ARG A 160 -9.70 -7.07 -20.43
C ARG A 160 -8.96 -6.98 -19.08
N ARG A 161 -9.65 -6.69 -17.96
CA ARG A 161 -9.04 -6.71 -16.60
C ARG A 161 -7.79 -5.82 -16.48
N ARG A 162 -7.80 -4.67 -17.14
CA ARG A 162 -6.68 -3.71 -17.13
C ARG A 162 -6.83 -2.63 -16.07
N SER A 163 -7.88 -2.70 -15.25
CA SER A 163 -8.11 -1.76 -14.17
C SER A 163 -8.37 -2.52 -12.87
N VAL A 164 -8.05 -1.89 -11.75
CA VAL A 164 -8.30 -2.38 -10.41
C VAL A 164 -9.25 -1.41 -9.71
N ALA A 165 -10.27 -1.94 -9.05
CA ALA A 165 -11.21 -1.17 -8.26
C ALA A 165 -11.37 -1.78 -6.86
N LEU A 166 -11.53 -0.93 -5.85
CA LEU A 166 -11.91 -1.38 -4.52
C LEU A 166 -13.31 -2.02 -4.58
N THR A 167 -13.46 -3.14 -3.88
CA THR A 167 -14.78 -3.75 -3.63
C THR A 167 -15.53 -2.94 -2.56
N SER A 168 -16.78 -3.31 -2.26
CA SER A 168 -17.48 -2.76 -1.09
C SER A 168 -16.68 -2.92 0.19
N ASP A 169 -16.01 -4.05 0.34
CA ASP A 169 -15.19 -4.39 1.51
C ASP A 169 -13.91 -3.55 1.53
N GLY A 170 -13.27 -3.35 0.37
CA GLY A 170 -12.12 -2.44 0.25
C GLY A 170 -12.45 -0.99 0.58
N VAL A 171 -13.62 -0.51 0.15
CA VAL A 171 -14.11 0.84 0.51
C VAL A 171 -14.39 0.93 2.01
N ALA A 172 -15.03 -0.09 2.60
CA ALA A 172 -15.28 -0.13 4.04
C ALA A 172 -13.98 -0.19 4.86
N TYR A 173 -12.98 -0.94 4.37
CA TYR A 173 -11.65 -1.01 4.97
C TYR A 173 -10.97 0.37 4.94
N GLN A 174 -11.00 1.05 3.79
CA GLN A 174 -10.40 2.36 3.60
C GLN A 174 -11.04 3.43 4.50
N GLY A 175 -12.37 3.45 4.60
CA GLY A 175 -13.11 4.38 5.47
C GLY A 175 -13.14 3.96 6.95
N GLY A 176 -12.54 2.82 7.29
CA GLY A 176 -12.52 2.27 8.63
C GLY A 176 -11.49 2.93 9.56
N ARG A 177 -11.50 2.50 10.81
CA ARG A 177 -10.60 3.05 11.85
C ARG A 177 -9.16 2.59 11.61
N ALA A 178 -8.21 3.48 11.86
CA ALA A 178 -6.79 3.11 11.88
C ALA A 178 -6.50 2.17 13.06
N ALA A 179 -5.64 1.18 12.84
CA ALA A 179 -5.18 0.30 13.92
C ALA A 179 -4.34 1.07 14.95
N PRO A 180 -4.49 0.79 16.26
CA PRO A 180 -3.62 1.36 17.29
C PRO A 180 -2.17 0.87 17.10
N ALA A 181 -1.20 1.68 17.53
CA ALA A 181 0.22 1.41 17.31
C ALA A 181 0.67 0.06 17.88
N GLU A 182 0.11 -0.35 19.02
CA GLU A 182 0.37 -1.62 19.67
C GLU A 182 -0.06 -2.81 18.81
N LEU A 183 -1.21 -2.69 18.13
CA LEU A 183 -1.63 -3.69 17.16
C LEU A 183 -0.67 -3.69 15.96
N VAL A 184 -0.33 -2.52 15.41
CA VAL A 184 0.58 -2.42 14.27
C VAL A 184 1.95 -3.07 14.56
N ASN A 185 2.47 -2.93 15.78
CA ASN A 185 3.72 -3.56 16.21
C ASN A 185 3.66 -5.09 16.29
N MET A 186 2.46 -5.68 16.30
CA MET A 186 2.24 -7.13 16.28
C MET A 186 1.93 -7.66 14.87
N ALA A 187 1.99 -6.80 13.84
CA ALA A 187 1.74 -7.21 12.47
C ALA A 187 2.82 -8.20 12.02
N PRO A 188 2.45 -9.38 11.52
CA PRO A 188 3.40 -10.36 11.04
C PRO A 188 4.10 -9.85 9.77
N GLU A 189 5.35 -10.31 9.59
CA GLU A 189 6.09 -10.07 8.36
C GLU A 189 5.36 -10.68 7.16
N LEU A 190 5.55 -10.06 6.00
CA LEU A 190 5.00 -10.53 4.74
C LEU A 190 5.78 -11.76 4.29
N GLU A 191 5.09 -12.89 4.20
CA GLU A 191 5.62 -14.12 3.63
C GLU A 191 5.01 -14.35 2.24
N ALA A 192 5.83 -14.61 1.23
CA ALA A 192 5.37 -14.79 -0.14
C ALA A 192 4.45 -16.02 -0.33
N GLU A 193 4.54 -17.00 0.57
CA GLU A 193 3.68 -18.18 0.58
C GLU A 193 2.25 -17.82 1.02
N ASP A 194 2.10 -16.90 1.98
CA ASP A 194 0.81 -16.49 2.53
C ASP A 194 -0.03 -15.72 1.50
N LEU A 195 0.60 -15.05 0.53
CA LEU A 195 -0.09 -14.38 -0.58
C LEU A 195 -0.87 -15.35 -1.47
N LYS A 196 -0.48 -16.63 -1.50
CA LYS A 196 -1.14 -17.68 -2.29
C LYS A 196 -2.24 -18.38 -1.51
N ALA A 197 -2.42 -18.06 -0.24
CA ALA A 197 -3.45 -18.66 0.58
C ALA A 197 -4.84 -18.38 0.00
N ARG A 198 -5.79 -19.26 0.28
CA ARG A 198 -7.17 -19.06 -0.18
C ARG A 198 -7.78 -17.81 0.42
N SER A 199 -8.59 -17.13 -0.40
CA SER A 199 -9.37 -15.97 0.03
C SER A 199 -10.43 -16.34 1.06
N VAL A 200 -10.59 -15.47 2.05
CA VAL A 200 -11.64 -15.54 3.07
C VAL A 200 -12.30 -14.17 3.10
N ASP A 201 -13.63 -14.13 3.05
CA ASP A 201 -14.34 -12.86 3.02
C ASP A 201 -14.26 -12.12 4.37
N SER A 202 -14.35 -10.79 4.31
CA SER A 202 -14.25 -9.90 5.46
C SER A 202 -15.21 -10.26 6.59
N ARG A 203 -16.42 -10.69 6.26
CA ARG A 203 -17.46 -11.03 7.24
C ARG A 203 -17.07 -12.30 8.00
N THR A 204 -16.56 -13.31 7.32
CA THR A 204 -16.06 -14.54 7.96
C THR A 204 -14.91 -14.23 8.91
N LEU A 205 -13.97 -13.37 8.52
CA LEU A 205 -12.88 -12.91 9.38
C LEU A 205 -13.39 -12.14 10.62
N CYS A 206 -14.36 -11.26 10.45
CA CYS A 206 -14.96 -10.54 11.59
C CYS A 206 -15.72 -11.49 12.53
N LEU A 207 -16.41 -12.50 11.99
CA LEU A 207 -17.09 -13.53 12.79
C LEU A 207 -16.07 -14.36 13.59
N LEU A 208 -14.93 -14.70 13.00
CA LEU A 208 -13.82 -15.38 13.68
C LEU A 208 -13.29 -14.57 14.86
N ALA A 209 -12.97 -13.29 14.64
CA ALA A 209 -12.48 -12.42 15.69
C ALA A 209 -13.50 -12.25 16.83
N ALA A 210 -14.78 -12.05 16.49
CA ALA A 210 -15.85 -11.95 17.48
C ALA A 210 -16.05 -13.27 18.26
N TYR A 211 -16.01 -14.42 17.58
CA TYR A 211 -16.07 -15.73 18.20
C TYR A 211 -14.91 -15.98 19.16
N ALA A 212 -13.69 -15.65 18.75
CA ALA A 212 -12.50 -15.82 19.56
C ALA A 212 -12.46 -14.87 20.76
N ALA A 213 -12.98 -13.64 20.65
CA ALA A 213 -13.18 -12.76 21.80
C ALA A 213 -14.10 -13.43 22.86
N GLY A 214 -15.14 -14.13 22.41
CA GLY A 214 -15.97 -15.03 23.22
C GLY A 214 -16.80 -14.32 24.30
N ASP A 215 -17.47 -15.10 25.15
CA ASP A 215 -18.24 -14.60 26.32
C ASP A 215 -17.40 -13.72 27.26
N ALA A 216 -16.09 -13.95 27.29
CA ALA A 216 -15.17 -13.14 28.08
C ALA A 216 -15.26 -11.66 27.68
N ALA A 217 -15.33 -11.35 26.38
CA ALA A 217 -15.47 -9.99 25.89
C ALA A 217 -16.88 -9.40 26.06
N GLU A 218 -17.88 -10.21 26.45
CA GLU A 218 -19.20 -9.71 26.87
C GLU A 218 -19.21 -9.22 28.32
N SER A 219 -18.30 -9.74 29.16
CA SER A 219 -18.27 -9.51 30.61
C SER A 219 -17.05 -8.75 31.13
N ARG A 220 -15.94 -8.76 30.38
CA ARG A 220 -14.68 -8.08 30.71
C ARG A 220 -13.90 -7.75 29.44
N SER A 221 -12.85 -6.94 29.56
CA SER A 221 -11.88 -6.74 28.48
C SER A 221 -11.00 -7.98 28.29
N VAL A 222 -10.61 -8.26 27.05
CA VAL A 222 -9.74 -9.37 26.64
C VAL A 222 -8.52 -8.84 25.93
N SER A 223 -7.35 -9.45 26.14
CA SER A 223 -6.12 -9.01 25.45
C SER A 223 -6.08 -9.52 24.01
N PHE A 224 -5.32 -8.83 23.14
CA PHE A 224 -4.99 -9.34 21.80
C PHE A 224 -4.45 -10.77 21.85
N GLY A 225 -3.50 -11.04 22.76
CA GLY A 225 -2.89 -12.36 22.92
C GLY A 225 -3.89 -13.45 23.29
N GLU A 226 -4.94 -13.13 24.06
CA GLU A 226 -6.00 -14.08 24.39
C GLU A 226 -6.83 -14.46 23.16
N ILE A 227 -7.17 -13.49 22.31
CA ILE A 227 -7.91 -13.72 21.06
C ILE A 227 -7.04 -14.50 20.08
N SER A 228 -5.79 -14.07 19.88
CA SER A 228 -4.83 -14.70 18.98
C SER A 228 -4.58 -16.16 19.36
N TYR A 229 -4.35 -16.44 20.65
CA TYR A 229 -4.17 -17.79 21.16
C TYR A 229 -5.38 -18.71 20.84
N ARG A 230 -6.61 -18.20 20.98
CA ARG A 230 -7.81 -18.98 20.67
C ARG A 230 -7.94 -19.27 19.17
N LEU A 231 -7.62 -18.30 18.31
CA LEU A 231 -7.61 -18.50 16.87
C LEU A 231 -6.50 -19.46 16.44
N GLU A 232 -5.29 -19.34 16.98
CA GLU A 232 -4.19 -20.28 16.69
C GLU A 232 -4.51 -21.72 17.08
N ARG A 233 -5.25 -21.93 18.19
CA ARG A 233 -5.76 -23.26 18.58
C ARG A 233 -6.73 -23.86 17.56
N MET A 234 -7.39 -23.02 16.76
CA MET A 234 -8.22 -23.44 15.63
C MET A 234 -7.40 -23.65 14.35
N LYS A 235 -6.06 -23.63 14.43
CA LYS A 235 -5.11 -23.80 13.31
C LYS A 235 -5.20 -22.70 12.26
N ILE A 236 -5.62 -21.51 12.67
CA ILE A 236 -5.66 -20.32 11.81
C ILE A 236 -4.22 -19.78 11.69
N PRO A 237 -3.69 -19.53 10.47
CA PRO A 237 -2.37 -18.95 10.26
C PRO A 237 -2.23 -17.55 10.87
N GLY A 238 -1.03 -17.18 11.33
CA GLY A 238 -0.76 -15.93 12.03
C GLY A 238 -1.16 -14.67 11.26
N PHE A 239 -0.88 -14.59 9.95
CA PHE A 239 -1.31 -13.47 9.09
C PHE A 239 -2.84 -13.27 9.11
N ARG A 240 -3.59 -14.39 9.11
CA ARG A 240 -5.05 -14.38 9.10
C ARG A 240 -5.63 -14.06 10.48
N VAL A 241 -4.95 -14.49 11.56
CA VAL A 241 -5.29 -14.09 12.93
C VAL A 241 -5.19 -12.58 13.07
N PHE A 242 -4.05 -12.01 12.66
CA PHE A 242 -3.82 -10.58 12.68
C PHE A 242 -4.90 -9.84 11.89
N HIS A 243 -5.11 -10.24 10.62
CA HIS A 243 -6.07 -9.56 9.74
C HIS A 243 -7.50 -9.66 10.27
N ALA A 244 -7.92 -10.78 10.86
CA ALA A 244 -9.24 -10.91 11.45
C ALA A 244 -9.49 -9.92 12.60
N ILE A 245 -8.53 -9.79 13.51
CA ILE A 245 -8.63 -8.88 14.66
C ILE A 245 -8.57 -7.42 14.18
N GLU A 246 -7.63 -7.11 13.29
CA GLU A 246 -7.46 -5.79 12.70
C GLU A 246 -8.70 -5.34 11.94
N LEU A 247 -9.28 -6.20 11.10
CA LEU A 247 -10.48 -5.91 10.33
C LEU A 247 -11.69 -5.71 11.25
N ALA A 248 -11.86 -6.56 12.27
CA ALA A 248 -12.93 -6.41 13.24
C ALA A 248 -12.81 -5.09 14.02
N HIS A 249 -11.61 -4.64 14.34
CA HIS A 249 -11.40 -3.32 14.94
C HIS A 249 -11.72 -2.19 13.94
N ARG A 250 -11.13 -2.26 12.75
CA ARG A 250 -11.28 -1.27 11.68
C ARG A 250 -12.73 -1.02 11.31
N LEU A 251 -13.55 -2.08 11.27
CA LEU A 251 -14.98 -2.03 10.97
C LEU A 251 -15.87 -1.77 12.21
N GLY A 252 -15.28 -1.56 13.39
CA GLY A 252 -16.01 -1.17 14.61
C GLY A 252 -16.75 -2.31 15.32
N HIS A 253 -16.32 -3.56 15.14
CA HIS A 253 -16.80 -4.72 15.89
C HIS A 253 -16.01 -4.94 17.18
N LEU A 254 -14.73 -4.57 17.19
CA LEU A 254 -13.87 -4.55 18.38
C LEU A 254 -13.42 -3.14 18.70
N ASP A 255 -13.55 -2.76 19.97
CA ASP A 255 -13.11 -1.48 20.50
C ASP A 255 -11.93 -1.72 21.44
N TYR A 256 -10.84 -0.99 21.24
CA TYR A 256 -9.70 -1.00 22.16
C TYR A 256 -10.01 -0.11 23.37
N ASP A 257 -9.60 -0.58 24.55
CA ASP A 257 -9.64 0.23 25.75
C ASP A 257 -8.54 1.30 25.74
N ALA A 258 -8.59 2.22 26.71
CA ALA A 258 -7.61 3.31 26.82
C ALA A 258 -6.16 2.81 26.99
N ASP A 259 -5.98 1.56 27.40
CA ASP A 259 -4.67 0.93 27.56
C ASP A 259 -4.09 0.36 26.25
N THR A 260 -4.86 0.46 25.14
CA THR A 260 -4.53 0.00 23.77
C THR A 260 -4.10 -1.46 23.65
N ARG A 261 -4.28 -2.25 24.71
CA ARG A 261 -3.82 -3.65 24.82
C ARG A 261 -4.96 -4.62 25.02
N THR A 262 -6.06 -4.12 25.58
CA THR A 262 -7.28 -4.88 25.78
C THR A 262 -8.39 -4.37 24.89
N VAL A 263 -9.29 -5.27 24.53
CA VAL A 263 -10.42 -5.02 23.64
C VAL A 263 -11.71 -5.52 24.25
N HIS A 264 -12.82 -4.91 23.84
CA HIS A 264 -14.17 -5.35 24.15
C HIS A 264 -15.03 -5.40 22.88
N LEU A 265 -16.12 -6.17 22.93
CA LEU A 265 -17.06 -6.24 21.82
C LEU A 265 -17.97 -5.02 21.81
N SER A 266 -18.02 -4.34 20.67
CA SER A 266 -19.01 -3.30 20.42
C SER A 266 -20.42 -3.92 20.33
N ASN A 267 -21.47 -3.09 20.28
CA ASN A 267 -22.84 -3.59 20.04
C ASN A 267 -22.95 -4.37 18.72
N SER A 268 -22.16 -3.98 17.71
CA SER A 268 -22.06 -4.70 16.44
C SER A 268 -21.28 -6.01 16.61
N GLY A 269 -20.16 -5.99 17.34
CA GLY A 269 -19.39 -7.18 17.68
C GLY A 269 -20.19 -8.24 18.45
N LYS A 270 -21.02 -7.83 19.42
CA LYS A 270 -21.92 -8.74 20.16
C LYS A 270 -22.93 -9.45 19.26
N LYS A 271 -23.43 -8.77 18.23
CA LYS A 271 -24.31 -9.38 17.22
C LYS A 271 -23.57 -10.43 16.39
N LEU A 272 -22.34 -10.11 15.96
CA LEU A 272 -21.48 -11.07 15.25
C LEU A 272 -21.16 -12.28 16.11
N TYR A 273 -20.82 -12.08 17.39
CA TYR A 273 -20.54 -13.15 18.33
C TYR A 273 -21.73 -14.13 18.44
N ARG A 274 -22.94 -13.61 18.66
CA ARG A 274 -24.16 -14.44 18.70
C ARG A 274 -24.41 -15.19 17.40
N ALA A 275 -24.15 -14.56 16.26
CA ALA A 275 -24.28 -15.21 14.96
C ALA A 275 -23.21 -16.32 14.77
N ALA A 276 -21.98 -16.10 15.22
CA ALA A 276 -20.88 -17.05 15.11
C ALA A 276 -21.09 -18.33 15.94
N ASN A 277 -21.88 -18.26 17.02
CA ASN A 277 -22.26 -19.43 17.82
C ASN A 277 -23.24 -20.38 17.12
N GLY A 278 -23.79 -20.01 15.95
CA GLY A 278 -24.63 -20.90 15.16
C GLY A 278 -23.83 -22.03 14.52
N ARG A 279 -24.27 -23.29 14.66
CA ARG A 279 -23.58 -24.48 14.11
C ARG A 279 -23.26 -24.37 12.61
N ALA A 280 -24.19 -23.83 11.81
CA ALA A 280 -23.99 -23.62 10.37
C ALA A 280 -22.89 -22.58 10.08
N VAL A 281 -22.79 -21.54 10.92
CA VAL A 281 -21.77 -20.50 10.80
C VAL A 281 -20.41 -21.03 11.24
N GLN A 282 -20.34 -21.81 12.31
CA GLN A 282 -19.10 -22.48 12.72
C GLN A 282 -18.58 -23.46 11.65
N TRP A 283 -19.49 -24.19 10.98
CA TRP A 283 -19.12 -25.04 9.87
C TRP A 283 -18.57 -24.22 8.69
N ALA A 284 -19.25 -23.14 8.30
CA ALA A 284 -18.80 -22.26 7.22
C ALA A 284 -17.44 -21.61 7.51
N ILE A 285 -17.24 -21.14 8.74
CA ILE A 285 -15.95 -20.64 9.23
C ILE A 285 -14.89 -21.75 9.14
N GLY A 286 -15.20 -22.97 9.60
CA GLY A 286 -14.28 -24.10 9.52
C GLY A 286 -13.85 -24.42 8.09
N GLN A 287 -14.78 -24.43 7.13
CA GLN A 287 -14.48 -24.66 5.71
C GLN A 287 -13.62 -23.54 5.11
N ALA A 288 -13.93 -22.29 5.45
CA ALA A 288 -13.21 -21.13 4.91
C ALA A 288 -11.75 -21.07 5.40
N VAL A 289 -11.44 -21.64 6.56
CA VAL A 289 -10.10 -21.50 7.16
C VAL A 289 -9.27 -22.80 7.24
N LEU A 290 -9.89 -23.99 7.22
CA LEU A 290 -9.16 -25.27 7.31
C LEU A 290 -8.70 -25.82 5.95
N GLU A 291 -9.25 -25.35 4.82
CA GLU A 291 -8.75 -25.72 3.48
C GLU A 291 -7.54 -24.85 3.06
N SER A 292 -6.69 -24.46 4.03
CA SER A 292 -5.43 -23.72 3.84
C SER A 292 -4.29 -24.69 3.54
#